data_AF-A0A096F952-F1
#
_entry.id   AF-A0A096F952-F1
#
_cell.length_a   1.000
_cell.length_b   1.000
_cell.length_c   1.000
_cell.angle_alpha   90.00
_cell.angle_beta   90.00
_cell.angle_gamma   90.00
#
_symmetry.space_group_name_H-M   'P 1'
#
loop_
_entity.id
_entity.type
_entity.pdbx_description
1 polymer ?
#
loop_
_entity_poly.entity_id
_entity_poly.type
_entity_poly.pdbx_seq_one_letter_code
_entity_poly.pdbx_strand_id
1 'polypeptide(L)'
;MVFVSIFSAFFIVEEYIKNDVKKLIWILKFSFFVQLFFWIATYISVDFKVAVYNIIGASDSVNLWPQNIESRGFGLSNEINFTSPSVSVFISLILIGLNSPIVLLNAVTQLVNSNLVAVAAILGFVGAKIKVINKIILAIASLGLVFYFGVKYIPRFSDEIESGGIRTVQILIENHLNFHNNGFWEWLFGAGTKVYGEESGSDIGWVILINYYGVISIFLVLFLLIALSMRAFKNRIHQFLWLTFGLILNTKGLVIGANAYIFMTFVFIFIRYNHEMKGDSHEIR
;
A
#
# COMPACT_ATOMS: atom_id res chain seq x y z
N MET A 1 11.45 -8.61 -8.69
CA MET A 1 10.86 -7.88 -7.54
C MET A 1 10.11 -8.82 -6.59
N VAL A 2 9.06 -9.53 -7.02
CA VAL A 2 8.32 -10.51 -6.18
C VAL A 2 9.23 -11.51 -5.43
N PHE A 3 10.19 -12.13 -6.12
CA PHE A 3 11.13 -13.07 -5.47
C PHE A 3 11.94 -12.42 -4.36
N VAL A 4 12.40 -11.17 -4.55
CA VAL A 4 13.15 -10.43 -3.52
C VAL A 4 12.27 -10.21 -2.29
N SER A 5 11.01 -9.81 -2.47
CA SER A 5 10.05 -9.68 -1.36
C SER A 5 9.82 -11.00 -0.61
N ILE A 6 9.73 -12.14 -1.33
CA ILE A 6 9.54 -13.46 -0.71
C ILE A 6 10.77 -13.88 0.08
N PHE A 7 11.97 -13.79 -0.50
CA PHE A 7 13.22 -14.16 0.17
C PHE A 7 13.49 -13.27 1.38
N SER A 8 13.28 -11.96 1.27
CA SER A 8 13.42 -11.04 2.39
C SER A 8 12.40 -11.35 3.50
N ALA A 9 11.16 -11.69 3.15
CA ALA A 9 10.15 -12.09 4.13
C ALA A 9 10.54 -13.37 4.86
N PHE A 10 11.03 -14.37 4.14
CA PHE A 10 11.53 -15.62 4.71
C PHE A 10 12.69 -15.35 5.69
N PHE A 11 13.71 -14.63 5.24
CA PHE A 11 14.88 -14.29 6.05
C PHE A 11 14.49 -13.53 7.32
N ILE A 12 13.62 -12.52 7.22
CA ILE A 12 13.16 -11.75 8.39
C ILE A 12 12.38 -12.64 9.36
N VAL A 13 11.53 -13.54 8.86
CA VAL A 13 10.74 -14.44 9.71
C VAL A 13 11.62 -15.44 10.43
N GLU A 14 12.54 -16.10 9.73
CA GLU A 14 13.40 -17.15 10.31
C GLU A 14 14.47 -16.57 11.24
N GLU A 15 15.16 -15.50 10.85
CA GLU A 15 16.32 -15.01 11.60
C GLU A 15 15.93 -14.05 12.73
N TYR A 16 14.93 -13.18 12.52
CA TYR A 16 14.62 -12.10 13.45
C TYR A 16 13.33 -12.33 14.23
N ILE A 17 12.23 -12.63 13.54
CA ILE A 17 10.92 -12.82 14.18
C ILE A 17 10.90 -14.14 14.95
N LYS A 18 11.48 -15.21 14.40
CA LYS A 18 11.47 -16.57 14.97
C LYS A 18 10.07 -17.02 15.39
N ASN A 19 9.06 -16.62 14.62
CA ASN A 19 7.62 -16.87 14.85
C ASN A 19 7.03 -16.22 16.11
N ASP A 20 7.70 -15.22 16.69
CA ASP A 20 7.18 -14.44 17.80
C ASP A 20 6.46 -13.17 17.28
N VAL A 21 5.14 -13.17 17.35
CA VAL A 21 4.30 -12.02 16.95
C VAL A 21 4.67 -10.75 17.74
N LYS A 22 5.13 -10.86 19.00
CA LYS A 22 5.57 -9.70 19.77
C LYS A 22 6.84 -9.10 19.18
N LYS A 23 7.77 -9.92 18.67
CA LYS A 23 8.95 -9.44 17.95
C LYS A 23 8.58 -8.79 16.64
N LEU A 24 7.64 -9.36 15.87
CA LEU A 24 7.11 -8.70 14.67
C LEU A 24 6.57 -7.31 15.00
N ILE A 25 5.73 -7.19 16.05
CA ILE A 25 5.19 -5.90 16.50
C ILE A 25 6.32 -4.94 16.89
N TRP A 26 7.34 -5.41 17.61
CA TRP A 26 8.48 -4.59 18.01
C TRP A 26 9.28 -4.08 16.81
N ILE A 27 9.59 -4.96 15.84
CA ILE A 27 10.29 -4.61 14.60
C ILE A 27 9.48 -3.56 13.84
N LEU A 28 8.16 -3.76 13.68
CA LEU A 28 7.30 -2.79 12.99
C LEU A 28 7.30 -1.41 13.68
N LYS A 29 7.20 -1.37 15.01
CA LYS A 29 7.28 -0.12 15.78
C LYS A 29 8.61 0.58 15.58
N PHE A 30 9.71 -0.18 15.64
CA PHE A 30 11.05 0.35 15.41
C PHE A 30 11.20 0.91 13.99
N SER A 31 10.75 0.16 12.97
CA SER A 31 10.75 0.61 11.58
C SER A 31 9.94 1.89 11.38
N PHE A 32 8.75 2.00 11.97
CA PHE A 32 7.94 3.23 11.89
C PHE A 32 8.59 4.41 12.61
N PHE A 33 9.31 4.17 13.71
CA PHE A 33 10.05 5.22 14.40
C PHE A 33 11.22 5.73 13.55
N VAL A 34 12.01 4.82 12.97
CA VAL A 34 13.08 5.18 12.03
C VAL A 34 12.52 5.94 10.82
N GLN A 35 11.41 5.46 10.26
CA GLN A 35 10.73 6.11 9.14
C GLN A 35 10.26 7.53 9.51
N LEU A 36 9.68 7.71 10.70
CA LEU A 36 9.25 9.02 11.20
C LEU A 36 10.42 10.00 11.31
N PHE A 37 11.56 9.54 11.83
CA PHE A 37 12.76 10.36 11.92
C PHE A 37 13.24 10.84 10.55
N PHE A 38 13.38 9.92 9.59
CA PHE A 38 13.74 10.27 8.21
C PHE A 38 12.69 11.18 7.56
N TRP A 39 11.40 10.93 7.82
CA TRP A 39 10.32 11.77 7.33
C TRP A 39 10.47 13.21 7.81
N ILE A 40 10.65 13.43 9.12
CA ILE A 40 10.81 14.78 9.70
C ILE A 40 12.04 15.48 9.11
N ALA A 41 13.19 14.80 9.10
CA ALA A 41 14.44 15.40 8.64
C ALA A 41 14.39 15.79 7.16
N THR A 42 13.82 14.94 6.30
CA THR A 42 13.68 15.22 4.86
C THR A 42 12.52 16.17 4.54
N TYR A 43 11.54 16.30 5.41
CA TYR A 43 10.46 17.27 5.25
C TYR A 43 10.93 18.69 5.56
N ILE A 44 11.77 18.85 6.59
CA ILE A 44 12.26 20.17 7.03
C ILE A 44 13.39 20.71 6.14
N SER A 45 14.25 19.84 5.61
CA SER A 45 15.41 20.25 4.81
C SER A 45 15.39 19.58 3.45
N VAL A 46 15.22 20.41 2.41
CA VAL A 46 15.31 19.99 1.00
C VAL A 46 16.71 19.47 0.68
N ASP A 47 17.76 20.15 1.13
CA ASP A 47 19.15 19.71 0.91
C ASP A 47 19.42 18.34 1.53
N PHE A 48 18.93 18.12 2.76
CA PHE A 48 19.03 16.81 3.41
C PHE A 48 18.22 15.75 2.65
N LYS A 49 17.02 16.10 2.17
CA LYS A 49 16.22 15.21 1.30
C LYS A 49 17.02 14.81 0.07
N VAL A 50 17.51 15.75 -0.73
CA VAL A 50 18.31 15.47 -1.93
C VAL A 50 19.52 14.58 -1.61
N ALA A 51 20.27 14.90 -0.54
CA ALA A 51 21.42 14.11 -0.11
C ALA A 51 21.03 12.66 0.23
N VAL A 52 19.97 12.46 1.02
CA VAL A 52 19.48 11.12 1.38
C VAL A 52 19.10 10.33 0.14
N TYR A 53 18.36 10.95 -0.80
CA TYR A 53 17.94 10.27 -2.03
C TYR A 53 19.09 9.92 -2.96
N ASN A 54 20.16 10.72 -2.97
CA ASN A 54 21.38 10.40 -3.71
C ASN A 54 22.14 9.23 -3.08
N ILE A 55 22.27 9.20 -1.75
CA ILE A 55 23.00 8.14 -1.02
C ILE A 55 22.34 6.77 -1.22
N ILE A 56 21.01 6.71 -1.22
CA ILE A 56 20.25 5.46 -1.42
C ILE A 56 20.12 5.06 -2.90
N GLY A 57 20.67 5.84 -3.84
CA GLY A 57 20.56 5.57 -5.28
C GLY A 57 19.16 5.81 -5.85
N ALA A 58 18.38 6.72 -5.27
CA ALA A 58 17.04 7.10 -5.72
C ALA A 58 16.98 8.56 -6.19
N SER A 59 18.04 9.03 -6.86
CA SER A 59 18.16 10.39 -7.39
C SER A 59 17.04 10.77 -8.38
N ASP A 60 16.45 9.80 -9.06
CA ASP A 60 15.32 9.99 -9.99
C ASP A 60 13.94 9.84 -9.34
N SER A 61 13.89 9.82 -7.99
CA SER A 61 12.64 9.67 -7.25
C SER A 61 11.64 10.77 -7.57
N VAL A 62 10.37 10.40 -7.69
CA VAL A 62 9.26 11.37 -7.81
C VAL A 62 9.21 12.37 -6.66
N ASN A 63 9.79 12.04 -5.50
CA ASN A 63 9.85 12.95 -4.34
C ASN A 63 10.87 14.08 -4.50
N LEU A 64 11.75 14.00 -5.50
CA LEU A 64 12.69 15.07 -5.85
C LEU A 64 12.19 15.96 -6.99
N TRP A 65 11.02 15.68 -7.56
CA TRP A 65 10.44 16.52 -8.61
C TRP A 65 10.06 17.90 -8.05
N PRO A 66 10.18 18.98 -8.83
CA PRO A 66 9.95 20.36 -8.36
C PRO A 66 8.61 20.55 -7.62
N GLN A 67 7.54 19.93 -8.12
CA GLN A 67 6.20 19.98 -7.53
C GLN A 67 6.02 19.14 -6.26
N ASN A 68 6.93 18.21 -5.98
CA ASN A 68 6.85 17.25 -4.86
C ASN A 68 7.88 17.52 -3.77
N ILE A 69 8.97 18.22 -4.09
CA ILE A 69 10.16 18.32 -3.22
C ILE A 69 9.87 19.05 -1.90
N GLU A 70 8.96 20.02 -1.91
CA GLU A 70 8.53 20.78 -0.72
C GLU A 70 7.24 20.23 -0.09
N SER A 71 6.49 19.39 -0.81
CA SER A 71 5.15 18.95 -0.41
C SER A 71 5.10 17.51 0.10
N ARG A 72 6.12 16.68 -0.17
CA ARG A 72 6.19 15.28 0.25
C ARG A 72 7.30 15.03 1.26
N GLY A 73 7.10 14.06 2.15
CA GLY A 73 8.14 13.62 3.09
C GLY A 73 9.05 12.54 2.52
N PHE A 74 9.59 11.69 3.41
CA PHE A 74 10.43 10.56 3.03
C PHE A 74 9.62 9.42 2.40
N GLY A 75 10.11 8.87 1.28
CA GLY A 75 9.58 7.70 0.59
C GLY A 75 10.56 7.14 -0.44
N LEU A 76 11.09 5.94 -0.20
CA LEU A 76 12.24 5.35 -0.90
C LEU A 76 11.97 4.84 -2.34
N SER A 77 10.76 4.97 -2.89
CA SER A 77 10.39 4.48 -4.23
C SER A 77 9.06 5.09 -4.69
N ASN A 78 8.84 5.10 -6.01
CA ASN A 78 7.57 5.46 -6.62
C ASN A 78 6.42 4.61 -6.06
N GLU A 79 6.63 3.31 -5.85
CA GLU A 79 5.69 2.42 -5.15
C GLU A 79 5.49 2.83 -3.68
N ILE A 80 6.58 3.23 -3.02
CA ILE A 80 6.58 3.64 -1.61
C ILE A 80 5.84 4.97 -1.39
N ASN A 81 5.53 5.70 -2.46
CA ASN A 81 4.71 6.91 -2.40
C ASN A 81 3.23 6.67 -2.67
N PHE A 82 2.83 5.44 -3.04
CA PHE A 82 1.44 5.13 -3.37
C PHE A 82 0.90 3.96 -2.54
N THR A 83 1.54 2.78 -2.57
CA THR A 83 0.99 1.55 -1.98
C THR A 83 1.58 1.25 -0.60
N SER A 84 2.87 1.52 -0.37
CA SER A 84 3.51 1.24 0.93
C SER A 84 2.99 2.08 2.10
N PRO A 85 2.63 3.37 1.94
CA PRO A 85 2.03 4.17 3.02
C PRO A 85 0.68 3.57 3.47
N SER A 86 -0.10 3.09 2.51
CA SER A 86 -1.36 2.39 2.77
C SER A 86 -1.13 1.06 3.48
N VAL A 87 -0.16 0.25 3.03
CA VAL A 87 0.17 -1.03 3.68
C VAL A 87 0.62 -0.79 5.12
N SER A 88 1.47 0.21 5.37
CA SER A 88 1.98 0.49 6.72
C SER A 88 0.87 0.88 7.69
N VAL A 89 -0.08 1.71 7.26
CA VAL A 89 -1.23 2.15 8.08
C VAL A 89 -2.21 1.01 8.32
N PHE A 90 -2.51 0.20 7.29
CA PHE A 90 -3.36 -0.97 7.46
C PHE A 90 -2.76 -1.96 8.47
N ILE A 91 -1.47 -2.27 8.32
CA ILE A 91 -0.75 -3.20 9.20
C ILE A 91 -0.64 -2.65 10.63
N SER A 92 -0.36 -1.35 10.79
CA SER A 92 -0.26 -0.74 12.11
C SER A 92 -1.59 -0.81 12.87
N LEU A 93 -2.72 -0.60 12.18
CA LEU A 93 -4.05 -0.68 12.76
C LEU A 93 -4.44 -2.11 13.19
N ILE A 94 -4.08 -3.11 12.39
CA ILE A 94 -4.45 -4.51 12.66
C ILE A 94 -3.53 -5.17 13.69
N LEU A 95 -2.21 -4.96 13.60
CA LEU A 95 -1.24 -5.66 14.45
C LEU A 95 -0.85 -4.90 15.72
N ILE A 96 -0.65 -3.59 15.63
CA ILE A 96 -0.19 -2.78 16.77
C ILE A 96 -1.39 -2.30 17.60
N GLY A 97 -2.45 -1.85 16.90
CA GLY A 97 -3.66 -1.33 17.51
C GLY A 97 -3.56 0.13 17.98
N LEU A 98 -4.72 0.79 18.06
CA LEU A 98 -4.82 2.24 18.30
C LEU A 98 -4.25 2.74 19.62
N ASN A 99 -4.06 1.86 20.61
CA ASN A 99 -3.51 2.25 21.90
C ASN A 99 -2.04 2.69 21.81
N SER A 100 -1.35 2.39 20.70
CA SER A 100 0.03 2.82 20.50
C SER A 100 0.10 4.15 19.72
N PRO A 101 0.74 5.19 20.26
CA PRO A 101 0.81 6.52 19.63
C PRO A 101 1.49 6.50 18.26
N ILE A 102 2.37 5.51 18.02
CA ILE A 102 3.04 5.32 16.73
C ILE A 102 2.06 5.03 15.59
N VAL A 103 0.89 4.47 15.87
CA VAL A 103 -0.14 4.19 14.85
C VAL A 103 -0.72 5.50 14.32
N LEU A 104 -1.04 6.42 15.22
CA LEU A 104 -1.54 7.75 14.85
C LEU A 104 -0.45 8.55 14.12
N LEU A 105 0.78 8.56 14.63
CA LEU A 105 1.90 9.25 13.99
C LEU A 105 2.19 8.69 12.59
N ASN A 106 2.17 7.37 12.43
CA ASN A 106 2.32 6.73 11.13
C ASN A 106 1.18 7.14 10.18
N ALA A 107 -0.07 7.09 10.64
CA ALA A 107 -1.21 7.49 9.81
C ALA A 107 -1.12 8.94 9.33
N VAL A 108 -0.79 9.88 10.22
CA VAL A 108 -0.66 11.31 9.89
C VAL A 108 0.49 11.55 8.89
N THR A 109 1.66 10.97 9.14
CA THR A 109 2.82 11.13 8.24
C THR A 109 2.60 10.48 6.88
N GLN A 110 1.93 9.33 6.84
CA GLN A 110 1.63 8.66 5.58
C GLN A 110 0.54 9.36 4.78
N LEU A 111 -0.42 10.05 5.41
CA LEU A 111 -1.44 10.84 4.71
C LEU A 111 -0.81 11.94 3.83
N VAL A 112 0.31 12.54 4.26
CA VAL A 112 1.05 13.52 3.45
C VAL A 112 1.63 12.88 2.19
N ASN A 113 1.97 11.59 2.25
CA ASN A 113 2.60 10.87 1.14
C ASN A 113 1.57 10.28 0.15
N SER A 114 0.44 9.72 0.63
CA SER A 114 -0.55 9.05 -0.21
C SER A 114 -1.99 9.15 0.30
N ASN A 115 -2.91 9.56 -0.58
CA ASN A 115 -4.35 9.61 -0.29
C ASN A 115 -4.98 8.21 -0.14
N LEU A 116 -4.34 7.15 -0.65
CA LEU A 116 -4.77 5.77 -0.41
C LEU A 116 -4.65 5.37 1.06
N VAL A 117 -3.97 6.17 1.89
CA VAL A 117 -3.92 5.97 3.35
C VAL A 117 -5.28 6.13 3.98
N ALA A 118 -6.15 7.01 3.46
CA ALA A 118 -7.51 7.15 3.96
C ALA A 118 -8.32 5.85 3.78
N VAL A 119 -8.21 5.22 2.59
CA VAL A 119 -8.86 3.93 2.30
C VAL A 119 -8.29 2.82 3.17
N ALA A 120 -6.96 2.77 3.33
CA ALA A 120 -6.29 1.81 4.20
C ALA A 120 -6.67 1.97 5.68
N ALA A 121 -6.83 3.21 6.14
CA ALA A 121 -7.28 3.51 7.49
C ALA A 121 -8.70 3.00 7.72
N ILE A 122 -9.64 3.26 6.79
CA ILE A 122 -11.02 2.76 6.86
C ILE A 122 -11.03 1.22 6.95
N LEU A 123 -10.34 0.53 6.04
CA LEU A 123 -10.27 -0.94 6.05
C LEU A 123 -9.58 -1.47 7.33
N GLY A 124 -8.52 -0.81 7.79
CA GLY A 124 -7.81 -1.13 9.01
C GLY A 124 -8.68 -0.96 10.26
N PHE A 125 -9.50 0.09 10.34
CA PHE A 125 -10.47 0.30 11.43
C PHE A 125 -11.56 -0.79 11.43
N VAL A 126 -12.03 -1.23 10.26
CA VAL A 126 -12.96 -2.37 10.15
C VAL A 126 -12.32 -3.65 10.69
N GLY A 127 -11.04 -3.89 10.40
CA GLY A 127 -10.27 -5.02 10.95
C GLY A 127 -9.87 -4.88 12.42
N ALA A 128 -9.77 -3.66 12.96
CA ALA A 128 -9.32 -3.42 14.32
C ALA A 128 -10.31 -3.94 15.38
N LYS A 129 -9.76 -4.40 16.52
CA LYS A 129 -10.52 -4.94 17.66
C LYS A 129 -11.14 -3.82 18.52
N ILE A 130 -12.07 -3.09 17.92
CA ILE A 130 -12.74 -1.92 18.51
C ILE A 130 -14.25 -2.14 18.46
N LYS A 131 -15.00 -1.60 19.43
CA LYS A 131 -16.47 -1.62 19.38
C LYS A 131 -16.97 -0.91 18.11
N VAL A 132 -18.00 -1.46 17.46
CA VAL A 132 -18.55 -0.93 16.19
C VAL A 132 -18.90 0.55 16.28
N ILE A 133 -19.48 0.99 17.40
CA ILE A 133 -19.82 2.41 17.62
C ILE A 133 -18.57 3.31 17.56
N ASN A 134 -17.45 2.88 18.15
CA ASN A 134 -16.20 3.63 18.11
C ASN A 134 -15.57 3.60 16.72
N LYS A 135 -15.76 2.52 15.93
CA LYS A 135 -15.34 2.49 14.51
C LYS A 135 -16.07 3.53 13.67
N ILE A 136 -17.39 3.64 13.85
CA ILE A 136 -18.24 4.61 13.15
C ILE A 136 -17.83 6.04 13.54
N ILE A 137 -17.68 6.32 14.83
CA ILE A 137 -17.24 7.62 15.33
C ILE A 137 -15.85 7.98 14.78
N LEU A 138 -14.90 7.05 14.83
CA LEU A 138 -13.54 7.27 14.32
C LEU A 138 -13.54 7.49 12.81
N ALA A 139 -14.34 6.76 12.03
CA ALA A 139 -14.45 6.96 10.59
C ALA A 139 -15.03 8.34 10.25
N ILE A 140 -16.10 8.77 10.93
CA ILE A 140 -16.69 10.10 10.73
C ILE A 140 -15.71 11.20 11.17
N ALA A 141 -15.08 11.05 12.34
CA ALA A 141 -14.12 12.02 12.86
C ALA A 141 -12.89 12.14 11.95
N SER A 142 -12.39 11.02 11.43
CA SER A 142 -11.25 11.04 10.51
C SER A 142 -11.62 11.64 9.14
N LEU A 143 -12.80 11.33 8.60
CA LEU A 143 -13.32 12.01 7.40
C LEU A 143 -13.45 13.53 7.62
N GLY A 144 -14.03 13.96 8.75
CA GLY A 144 -14.19 15.37 9.08
C GLY A 144 -12.86 16.10 9.29
N LEU A 145 -11.90 15.47 9.98
CA LEU A 145 -10.57 16.04 10.19
C LEU A 145 -9.77 16.11 8.89
N VAL A 146 -9.83 15.07 8.06
CA VAL A 146 -9.19 15.05 6.74
C VAL A 146 -9.77 16.15 5.86
N PHE A 147 -11.10 16.35 5.88
CA PHE A 147 -11.71 17.43 5.10
C PHE A 147 -11.32 18.82 5.63
N TYR A 148 -11.34 19.02 6.95
CA TYR A 148 -11.05 20.32 7.56
C TYR A 148 -9.57 20.72 7.48
N PHE A 149 -8.66 19.80 7.83
CA PHE A 149 -7.22 20.06 7.82
C PHE A 149 -6.58 19.79 6.47
N GLY A 150 -7.03 18.76 5.76
CA GLY A 150 -6.48 18.39 4.46
C GLY A 150 -6.66 19.48 3.42
N VAL A 151 -7.86 20.05 3.30
CA VAL A 151 -8.13 21.15 2.35
C VAL A 151 -7.28 22.38 2.69
N LYS A 152 -7.09 22.68 3.98
CA LYS A 152 -6.42 23.92 4.40
C LYS A 152 -4.89 23.84 4.43
N TYR A 153 -4.32 22.68 4.77
CA TYR A 153 -2.89 22.55 5.06
C TYR A 153 -2.18 21.50 4.20
N ILE A 154 -2.90 20.75 3.37
CA ILE A 154 -2.34 19.78 2.42
C ILE A 154 -2.75 20.23 1.02
N PRO A 155 -1.94 21.08 0.33
CA PRO A 155 -2.30 21.67 -0.96
C PRO A 155 -2.80 20.63 -1.99
N ARG A 156 -2.14 19.47 -2.04
CA ARG A 156 -2.54 18.35 -2.89
C ARG A 156 -3.94 17.81 -2.61
N PHE A 157 -4.38 17.80 -1.35
CA PHE A 157 -5.71 17.34 -0.98
C PHE A 157 -6.78 18.37 -1.36
N SER A 158 -6.46 19.67 -1.28
CA SER A 158 -7.28 20.75 -1.85
C SER A 158 -7.43 20.59 -3.35
N ASP A 159 -6.32 20.40 -4.08
CA ASP A 159 -6.32 20.24 -5.54
C ASP A 159 -7.18 19.05 -6.00
N GLU A 160 -7.12 17.91 -5.29
CA GLU A 160 -7.96 16.74 -5.61
C GLU A 160 -9.45 16.97 -5.31
N ILE A 161 -9.79 17.68 -4.23
CA ILE A 161 -11.18 18.00 -3.86
C ILE A 161 -11.78 19.10 -4.74
N GLU A 162 -11.04 20.16 -5.04
CA GLU A 162 -11.47 21.26 -5.92
C GLU A 162 -11.70 20.76 -7.35
N SER A 163 -10.97 19.72 -7.77
CA SER A 163 -11.25 18.99 -9.01
C SER A 163 -12.49 18.07 -8.95
N GLY A 164 -13.22 18.10 -7.83
CA GLY A 164 -14.41 17.31 -7.53
C GLY A 164 -14.16 15.81 -7.36
N GLY A 165 -12.89 15.36 -7.33
CA GLY A 165 -12.51 13.96 -7.55
C GLY A 165 -12.85 13.44 -8.96
N ILE A 166 -13.62 14.20 -9.74
CA ILE A 166 -14.08 13.89 -11.10
C ILE A 166 -12.90 13.99 -12.06
N ARG A 167 -11.94 14.90 -11.87
CA ARG A 167 -10.74 14.94 -12.72
C ARG A 167 -9.93 13.64 -12.66
N THR A 168 -9.78 13.04 -11.47
CA THR A 168 -9.07 11.76 -11.34
C THR A 168 -9.87 10.62 -11.97
N VAL A 169 -11.20 10.59 -11.79
CA VAL A 169 -12.08 9.58 -12.39
C VAL A 169 -12.22 9.74 -13.90
N GLN A 170 -12.32 10.97 -14.41
CA GLN A 170 -12.33 11.29 -15.84
C GLN A 170 -10.98 11.01 -16.46
N ILE A 171 -9.85 11.41 -15.87
CA ILE A 171 -8.52 11.00 -16.37
C ILE A 171 -8.37 9.46 -16.31
N LEU A 172 -8.88 8.79 -15.27
CA LEU A 172 -8.90 7.33 -15.18
C LEU A 172 -9.75 6.68 -16.30
N ILE A 173 -10.86 7.31 -16.70
CA ILE A 173 -11.78 6.77 -17.71
C ILE A 173 -11.33 7.16 -19.14
N GLU A 174 -10.93 8.41 -19.35
CA GLU A 174 -10.61 9.01 -20.65
C GLU A 174 -9.17 8.74 -21.09
N ASN A 175 -8.19 8.70 -20.17
CA ASN A 175 -6.78 8.47 -20.50
C ASN A 175 -6.25 7.09 -20.09
N HIS A 176 -6.96 6.36 -19.22
CA HIS A 176 -6.44 5.12 -18.64
C HIS A 176 -7.29 3.88 -18.92
N LEU A 177 -8.48 3.97 -19.52
CA LEU A 177 -9.23 2.81 -20.03
C LEU A 177 -9.03 2.63 -21.55
N ASN A 178 -7.80 2.77 -22.02
CA ASN A 178 -7.44 2.50 -23.41
C ASN A 178 -7.19 0.99 -23.56
N PHE A 179 -8.13 0.30 -24.21
CA PHE A 179 -8.00 -1.11 -24.57
C PHE A 179 -7.60 -1.22 -26.04
N HIS A 180 -6.35 -1.60 -26.29
CA HIS A 180 -5.79 -1.74 -27.64
C HIS A 180 -6.01 -3.16 -28.22
N ASN A 181 -7.05 -3.85 -27.76
CA ASN A 181 -7.36 -5.22 -28.17
C ASN A 181 -8.30 -5.18 -29.37
N ASN A 182 -7.79 -5.49 -30.56
CA ASN A 182 -8.52 -5.40 -31.84
C ASN A 182 -9.21 -6.72 -32.24
N GLY A 183 -9.21 -7.73 -31.38
CA GLY A 183 -9.87 -9.01 -31.61
C GLY A 183 -10.07 -9.86 -30.36
N PHE A 184 -10.88 -10.93 -30.48
CA PHE A 184 -11.18 -11.84 -29.36
C PHE A 184 -9.93 -12.47 -28.74
N TRP A 185 -8.96 -12.87 -29.56
CA TRP A 185 -7.73 -13.49 -29.08
C TRP A 185 -6.82 -12.51 -28.34
N GLU A 186 -6.70 -11.28 -28.83
CA GLU A 186 -5.97 -10.20 -28.15
C GLU A 186 -6.67 -9.79 -26.85
N TRP A 187 -8.01 -9.79 -26.82
CA TRP A 187 -8.75 -9.57 -25.58
C TRP A 187 -8.51 -10.69 -24.55
N LEU A 188 -8.43 -11.94 -25.01
CA LEU A 188 -8.29 -13.11 -24.15
C LEU A 188 -6.86 -13.29 -23.60
N PHE A 189 -5.85 -13.14 -24.46
CA PHE A 189 -4.43 -13.40 -24.15
C PHE A 189 -3.55 -12.15 -24.07
N GLY A 190 -4.07 -10.99 -24.44
CA GLY A 190 -3.35 -9.73 -24.48
C GLY A 190 -2.83 -9.44 -25.88
N ALA A 191 -2.72 -8.15 -26.20
CA ALA A 191 -2.09 -7.66 -27.43
C ALA A 191 -0.56 -7.49 -27.26
N GLY A 192 -0.02 -7.66 -26.05
CA GLY A 192 1.38 -7.36 -25.73
C GLY A 192 1.70 -5.86 -25.74
N THR A 193 0.67 -5.01 -25.80
CA THR A 193 0.80 -3.56 -25.90
C THR A 193 1.19 -2.96 -24.55
N LYS A 194 2.31 -2.26 -24.52
CA LYS A 194 2.86 -1.69 -23.29
C LYS A 194 2.25 -0.31 -23.05
N VAL A 195 1.20 -0.28 -22.25
CA VAL A 195 0.49 0.97 -21.90
C VAL A 195 1.15 1.73 -20.73
N TYR A 196 2.28 1.31 -20.18
CA TYR A 196 2.91 2.01 -19.04
C TYR A 196 4.07 2.91 -19.50
N GLY A 197 4.05 4.19 -19.11
CA GLY A 197 5.13 5.15 -19.37
C GLY A 197 5.07 5.87 -20.72
N GLU A 198 3.98 5.74 -21.48
CA GLU A 198 3.73 6.49 -22.73
C GLU A 198 2.86 7.73 -22.47
N GLU A 199 2.87 8.72 -23.37
CA GLU A 199 2.08 9.98 -23.25
C GLU A 199 0.56 9.74 -23.13
N SER A 200 0.06 8.57 -23.53
CA SER A 200 -1.33 8.09 -23.39
C SER A 200 -1.44 6.80 -22.55
N GLY A 201 -0.43 6.54 -21.72
CA GLY A 201 -0.31 5.32 -20.92
C GLY A 201 -1.17 5.30 -19.65
N SER A 202 -1.41 4.09 -19.11
CA SER A 202 -2.15 3.82 -17.89
C SER A 202 -1.26 3.30 -16.77
N ASP A 203 -1.36 3.93 -15.59
CA ASP A 203 -0.74 3.47 -14.35
C ASP A 203 -1.65 2.50 -13.56
N ILE A 204 -2.82 2.15 -14.11
CA ILE A 204 -3.75 1.20 -13.49
C ILE A 204 -3.28 -0.22 -13.80
N GLY A 205 -2.98 -1.00 -12.76
CA GLY A 205 -2.49 -2.38 -12.90
C GLY A 205 -3.47 -3.27 -13.68
N TRP A 206 -4.78 -3.13 -13.43
CA TRP A 206 -5.81 -3.86 -14.18
C TRP A 206 -5.78 -3.59 -15.69
N VAL A 207 -5.54 -2.35 -16.08
CA VAL A 207 -5.51 -1.96 -17.50
C VAL A 207 -4.24 -2.47 -18.16
N ILE A 208 -3.11 -2.38 -17.45
CA ILE A 208 -1.83 -2.95 -17.89
C ILE A 208 -1.99 -4.46 -18.11
N LEU A 209 -2.63 -5.18 -17.17
CA LEU A 209 -2.89 -6.62 -17.30
C LEU A 209 -3.74 -6.94 -18.53
N ILE A 210 -4.85 -6.23 -18.74
CA ILE A 210 -5.76 -6.50 -19.86
C ILE A 210 -5.08 -6.26 -21.21
N ASN A 211 -4.34 -5.16 -21.36
CA ASN A 211 -3.71 -4.80 -22.62
C ASN A 211 -2.51 -5.71 -22.92
N TYR A 212 -1.71 -6.03 -21.90
CA TYR A 212 -0.46 -6.75 -22.10
C TYR A 212 -0.62 -8.27 -22.05
N TYR A 213 -1.45 -8.78 -21.12
CA TYR A 213 -1.58 -10.22 -20.82
C TYR A 213 -3.03 -10.75 -20.96
N GLY A 214 -3.97 -9.90 -21.38
CA GLY A 214 -5.36 -10.27 -21.63
C GLY A 214 -6.18 -10.53 -20.37
N VAL A 215 -7.47 -10.82 -20.57
CA VAL A 215 -8.41 -11.06 -19.47
C VAL A 215 -8.10 -12.33 -18.67
N ILE A 216 -7.48 -13.35 -19.27
CA ILE A 216 -7.05 -14.55 -18.53
C ILE A 216 -6.11 -14.19 -17.38
N SER A 217 -5.21 -13.22 -17.60
CA SER A 217 -4.28 -12.78 -16.56
C SER A 217 -4.99 -12.17 -15.34
N ILE A 218 -6.15 -11.51 -15.52
CA ILE A 218 -6.95 -11.01 -14.41
C ILE A 218 -7.42 -12.17 -13.55
N PHE A 219 -7.98 -13.22 -14.17
CA PHE A 219 -8.46 -14.38 -13.43
C PHE A 219 -7.33 -15.08 -12.68
N LEU A 220 -6.13 -15.19 -13.29
CA LEU A 220 -4.95 -15.73 -12.63
C LEU A 220 -4.49 -14.88 -11.45
N VAL A 221 -4.47 -13.56 -11.59
CA VAL A 221 -4.12 -12.62 -10.51
C VAL A 221 -5.16 -12.68 -9.38
N LEU A 222 -6.45 -12.72 -9.70
CA LEU A 222 -7.51 -12.86 -8.70
C LEU A 222 -7.36 -14.17 -7.94
N PHE A 223 -7.16 -15.28 -8.65
CA PHE A 223 -6.94 -16.58 -8.04
C PHE A 223 -5.71 -16.56 -7.11
N LEU A 224 -4.60 -15.96 -7.56
CA LEU A 224 -3.39 -15.81 -6.76
C LEU A 224 -3.66 -14.99 -5.49
N LEU A 225 -4.30 -13.83 -5.59
CA LEU A 225 -4.61 -12.98 -4.43
C LEU A 225 -5.54 -13.67 -3.43
N ILE A 226 -6.52 -14.44 -3.92
CA ILE A 226 -7.41 -15.25 -3.09
C ILE A 226 -6.61 -16.32 -2.35
N ALA A 227 -5.81 -17.11 -3.08
CA ALA A 227 -5.00 -18.19 -2.51
C ALA A 227 -4.01 -17.66 -1.45
N LEU A 228 -3.33 -16.56 -1.77
CA LEU A 228 -2.42 -15.89 -0.84
C LEU A 228 -3.13 -15.37 0.41
N SER A 229 -4.30 -14.73 0.27
CA SER A 229 -5.06 -14.22 1.41
C SER A 229 -5.55 -15.35 2.32
N MET A 230 -6.04 -16.45 1.73
CA MET A 230 -6.45 -17.65 2.46
C MET A 230 -5.28 -18.34 3.17
N ARG A 231 -4.09 -18.32 2.57
CA ARG A 231 -2.87 -18.86 3.21
C ARG A 231 -2.37 -17.94 4.31
N ALA A 232 -2.38 -16.63 4.14
CA ALA A 232 -1.88 -15.67 5.12
C ALA A 232 -2.71 -15.66 6.42
N PHE A 233 -4.04 -15.71 6.34
CA PHE A 233 -4.91 -15.55 7.50
C PHE A 233 -5.84 -16.74 7.72
N LYS A 234 -6.13 -17.11 8.98
CA LYS A 234 -7.17 -18.10 9.32
C LYS A 234 -8.57 -17.47 9.43
N ASN A 235 -8.65 -16.22 9.89
CA ASN A 235 -9.91 -15.51 10.09
C ASN A 235 -10.47 -14.98 8.76
N ARG A 236 -11.72 -15.35 8.43
CA ARG A 236 -12.40 -14.97 7.18
C ARG A 236 -12.53 -13.46 6.96
N ILE A 237 -12.72 -12.68 8.02
CA ILE A 237 -12.81 -11.21 7.93
C ILE A 237 -11.46 -10.64 7.51
N HIS A 238 -10.36 -11.11 8.13
CA HIS A 238 -9.01 -10.68 7.77
C HIS A 238 -8.63 -11.13 6.35
N GLN A 239 -9.02 -12.34 5.93
CA GLN A 239 -8.86 -12.79 4.54
C GLN A 239 -9.56 -11.86 3.56
N PHE A 240 -10.84 -11.53 3.82
CA PHE A 240 -11.63 -10.65 2.97
C PHE A 240 -11.06 -9.23 2.91
N LEU A 241 -10.68 -8.66 4.06
CA LEU A 241 -10.08 -7.33 4.13
C LEU A 241 -8.73 -7.29 3.39
N TRP A 242 -7.88 -8.30 3.55
CA TRP A 242 -6.58 -8.38 2.87
C TRP A 242 -6.71 -8.57 1.37
N LEU A 243 -7.67 -9.38 0.93
CA LEU A 243 -8.00 -9.55 -0.49
C LEU A 243 -8.48 -8.23 -1.08
N THR A 244 -9.47 -7.60 -0.44
CA THR A 244 -10.05 -6.32 -0.87
C THR A 244 -8.97 -5.25 -0.97
N PHE A 245 -8.07 -5.20 0.01
CA PHE A 245 -6.94 -4.29 0.01
C PHE A 245 -5.99 -4.55 -1.17
N GLY A 246 -5.65 -5.82 -1.45
CA GLY A 246 -4.87 -6.19 -2.63
C GLY A 246 -5.53 -5.78 -3.96
N LEU A 247 -6.86 -5.93 -4.08
CA LEU A 247 -7.61 -5.51 -5.28
C LEU A 247 -7.56 -3.99 -5.48
N ILE A 248 -7.74 -3.22 -4.41
CA ILE A 248 -7.68 -1.76 -4.42
C ILE A 248 -6.27 -1.29 -4.77
N LEU A 249 -5.24 -1.88 -4.19
CA LEU A 249 -3.87 -1.49 -4.52
C LEU A 249 -3.56 -1.77 -6.02
N ASN A 250 -4.21 -2.75 -6.66
CA ASN A 250 -4.04 -3.05 -8.08
C ASN A 250 -4.70 -2.03 -9.03
N THR A 251 -5.55 -1.15 -8.52
CA THR A 251 -6.02 0.01 -9.30
C THR A 251 -4.95 1.10 -9.45
N LYS A 252 -3.80 0.97 -8.75
CA LYS A 252 -2.68 1.92 -8.74
C LYS A 252 -1.32 1.28 -9.11
N GLY A 253 -1.33 0.28 -10.02
CA GLY A 253 -0.12 -0.20 -10.71
C GLY A 253 0.56 -1.44 -10.10
N LEU A 254 -0.19 -2.29 -9.38
CA LEU A 254 0.34 -3.39 -8.56
C LEU A 254 1.02 -4.52 -9.36
N VAL A 255 0.85 -4.57 -10.68
CA VAL A 255 1.46 -5.58 -11.55
C VAL A 255 3.00 -5.55 -11.51
N ILE A 256 3.59 -4.42 -11.12
CA ILE A 256 5.04 -4.25 -11.00
C ILE A 256 5.47 -3.76 -9.60
N GLY A 257 4.56 -3.15 -8.82
CA GLY A 257 4.87 -2.51 -7.53
C GLY A 257 3.99 -2.95 -6.35
N ALA A 258 3.94 -4.25 -6.06
CA ALA A 258 3.24 -4.80 -4.89
C ALA A 258 4.18 -5.29 -3.78
N ASN A 259 5.43 -4.88 -3.80
CA ASN A 259 6.51 -5.42 -2.98
C ASN A 259 6.16 -5.37 -1.49
N ALA A 260 5.58 -4.28 -0.99
CA ALA A 260 5.17 -4.18 0.40
C ALA A 260 4.01 -5.14 0.76
N TYR A 261 3.00 -5.23 -0.11
CA TYR A 261 1.86 -6.14 0.08
C TYR A 261 2.29 -7.61 0.02
N ILE A 262 3.08 -7.99 -0.99
CA ILE A 262 3.61 -9.33 -1.17
C ILE A 262 4.55 -9.69 -0.02
N PHE A 263 5.48 -8.80 0.34
CA PHE A 263 6.38 -9.01 1.48
C PHE A 263 5.57 -9.31 2.76
N MET A 264 4.61 -8.44 3.11
CA MET A 264 3.81 -8.64 4.33
C MET A 264 2.94 -9.90 4.24
N THR A 265 2.39 -10.22 3.07
CA THR A 265 1.64 -11.45 2.83
C THR A 265 2.51 -12.67 3.16
N PHE A 266 3.73 -12.72 2.65
CA PHE A 266 4.65 -13.82 2.89
C PHE A 266 5.17 -13.87 4.33
N VAL A 267 5.37 -12.72 5.00
CA VAL A 267 5.64 -12.68 6.44
C VAL A 267 4.54 -13.41 7.21
N PHE A 268 3.26 -13.13 6.92
CA PHE A 268 2.14 -13.81 7.57
C PHE A 268 2.07 -15.31 7.23
N ILE A 269 2.30 -15.66 5.96
CA ILE A 269 2.32 -17.06 5.51
C ILE A 269 3.38 -17.86 6.26
N PHE A 270 4.62 -17.34 6.37
CA PHE A 270 5.72 -18.05 7.03
C PHE A 270 5.51 -18.19 8.54
N ILE A 271 5.06 -17.13 9.22
CA ILE A 271 4.72 -17.21 10.65
C ILE A 271 3.64 -18.27 10.88
N ARG A 272 2.59 -18.28 10.05
CA ARG A 272 1.52 -19.27 10.16
C ARG A 272 2.02 -20.69 9.88
N TYR A 273 2.80 -20.88 8.82
CA TYR A 273 3.35 -22.18 8.46
C TYR A 273 4.18 -22.78 9.61
N ASN A 274 5.02 -21.97 10.24
CA ASN A 274 5.82 -22.41 11.35
C ASN A 274 5.00 -22.74 12.61
N HIS A 275 3.93 -21.99 12.89
CA HIS A 275 2.98 -22.37 13.95
C HIS A 275 2.28 -23.69 13.66
N GLU A 276 1.84 -23.92 12.41
CA GLU A 276 1.21 -25.16 11.98
C GLU A 276 2.17 -26.37 12.10
N MET A 277 3.45 -26.19 11.74
CA MET A 277 4.47 -27.25 11.81
C MET A 277 4.93 -27.55 13.24
N LYS A 278 4.95 -26.56 14.13
CA LYS A 278 5.38 -26.72 15.52
C LYS A 278 4.28 -27.16 16.48
N GLY A 279 3.03 -27.26 16.01
CA GLY A 279 1.87 -27.62 16.84
C GLY A 279 1.44 -26.52 17.82
N ASP A 280 2.04 -25.34 17.75
CA ASP A 280 1.72 -24.20 18.61
C ASP A 280 0.47 -23.50 18.08
N SER A 281 -0.68 -23.75 18.72
CA SER A 281 -1.95 -23.09 18.42
C SER A 281 -2.03 -21.65 18.94
N HIS A 282 -0.93 -20.89 18.94
CA HIS A 282 -0.99 -19.47 19.20
C HIS A 282 -1.52 -18.76 17.96
N GLU A 283 -2.82 -18.48 17.99
CA GLU A 283 -3.51 -17.70 16.98
C GLU A 283 -2.83 -16.33 16.81
N ILE A 284 -2.44 -15.99 15.58
CA ILE A 284 -2.49 -14.61 15.13
C ILE A 284 -3.98 -14.23 15.16
N ARG A 285 -4.44 -13.73 16.32
CA ARG A 285 -5.82 -13.29 16.56
C ARG A 285 -6.06 -11.91 15.98
#